data_AF-A0A0W8DXJ8-F1
#
_entry.id   AF-A0A0W8DXJ8-F1
#
_cell.length_a   1.000
_cell.length_b   1.000
_cell.length_c   1.000
_cell.angle_alpha   90.00
_cell.angle_beta   90.00
_cell.angle_gamma   90.00
#
_symmetry.space_group_name_H-M   'P 1'
#
loop_
_entity.id
_entity.type
_entity.pdbx_description
1 polymer ?
#
loop_
_entity_poly.entity_id
_entity_poly.type
_entity_poly.pdbx_seq_one_letter_code
_entity_poly.pdbx_strand_id
1 'polypeptide(L)'
;MERQSAVASLSVDAAGKALTAGGSAASEGPNAAQEPPTTFAWTPKAAEALLRVRYETMRDRFHRNKSAKQLSIAWGLVATETSRLGGLIVDAKQCKSKVLYDY
;
A
#
# COMPACT_ATOMS: atom_id res chain seq x y z
N MET A 1 -11.84 24.97 -33.80
CA MET A 1 -11.04 24.77 -32.57
C MET A 1 -11.99 24.15 -31.55
N GLU A 2 -12.15 22.84 -31.61
CA GLU A 2 -13.08 22.06 -30.77
C GLU A 2 -12.29 20.84 -30.30
N ARG A 3 -11.84 20.87 -29.04
CA ARG A 3 -11.17 19.74 -28.39
C ARG A 3 -12.24 18.88 -27.75
N GLN A 4 -12.50 17.70 -28.31
CA GLN A 4 -13.27 16.67 -27.62
C GLN A 4 -12.33 15.57 -27.15
N SER A 5 -12.34 15.38 -25.84
CA SER A 5 -11.62 14.41 -25.04
C SER A 5 -12.61 13.30 -24.67
N ALA A 6 -12.30 12.04 -24.95
CA ALA A 6 -13.05 10.90 -24.41
C ALA A 6 -12.22 9.61 -24.43
N VAL A 7 -11.64 9.34 -23.26
CA VAL A 7 -11.52 8.05 -22.55
C VAL A 7 -11.19 6.78 -23.33
N ALA A 8 -9.94 6.31 -23.14
CA ALA A 8 -9.54 4.94 -23.47
C ALA A 8 -10.16 3.95 -22.47
N SER A 9 -11.00 3.04 -22.98
CA SER A 9 -11.50 1.88 -22.24
C SER A 9 -10.38 0.85 -22.09
N LEU A 10 -9.92 0.61 -20.85
CA LEU A 10 -8.99 -0.46 -20.54
C LEU A 10 -9.80 -1.68 -20.07
N SER A 11 -9.91 -2.70 -20.92
CA SER A 11 -10.47 -4.01 -20.58
C SER A 11 -9.39 -4.82 -19.86
N VAL A 12 -9.72 -5.43 -18.72
CA VAL A 12 -8.83 -6.31 -17.96
C VAL A 12 -9.37 -7.74 -18.08
N ASP A 13 -8.75 -8.53 -18.95
CA ASP A 13 -9.00 -9.96 -19.06
C ASP A 13 -8.34 -10.70 -17.88
N ALA A 14 -9.18 -11.24 -17.00
CA ALA A 14 -8.77 -12.07 -15.88
C ALA A 14 -8.44 -13.49 -16.38
N ALA A 15 -7.15 -13.77 -16.54
CA ALA A 15 -6.64 -15.08 -16.92
C ALA A 15 -6.71 -16.09 -15.75
N GLY A 16 -7.47 -17.16 -15.96
CA GLY A 16 -7.06 -18.55 -15.72
C GLY A 16 -6.83 -19.00 -14.28
N LYS A 17 -7.86 -19.56 -13.65
CA LYS A 17 -7.73 -20.42 -12.47
C LYS A 17 -7.69 -21.88 -12.92
N ALA A 18 -6.51 -22.50 -12.92
CA ALA A 18 -6.34 -23.95 -13.11
C ALA A 18 -5.81 -24.54 -11.79
N LEU A 19 -6.68 -25.28 -11.07
CA LEU A 19 -6.26 -26.24 -10.07
C LEU A 19 -6.11 -27.60 -10.76
N THR A 20 -4.93 -28.18 -10.72
CA THR A 20 -4.77 -29.64 -10.83
C THR A 20 -3.59 -30.11 -9.99
N ALA A 21 -3.75 -31.35 -9.54
CA ALA A 21 -3.15 -31.99 -8.38
C ALA A 21 -1.74 -32.53 -8.61
N GLY A 22 -1.09 -32.92 -7.51
CA GLY A 22 -0.31 -34.16 -7.46
C GLY A 22 1.16 -34.03 -7.05
N GLY A 23 1.57 -34.92 -6.15
CA GLY A 23 2.91 -35.52 -6.20
C GLY A 23 3.92 -35.01 -5.17
N SER A 24 4.13 -35.83 -4.14
CA SER A 24 5.30 -35.82 -3.26
C SER A 24 6.57 -36.22 -4.01
N ALA A 25 7.69 -35.51 -3.82
CA ALA A 25 9.05 -36.05 -3.94
C ALA A 25 10.07 -35.03 -3.39
N ALA A 26 10.90 -35.50 -2.46
CA ALA A 26 12.05 -34.78 -1.92
C ALA A 26 13.13 -34.56 -2.99
N SER A 27 13.78 -33.40 -2.95
CA SER A 27 15.13 -33.20 -3.49
C SER A 27 15.77 -32.02 -2.75
N GLU A 28 16.69 -32.35 -1.85
CA GLU A 28 17.63 -31.39 -1.24
C GLU A 28 18.51 -30.82 -2.35
N GLY A 29 18.34 -29.52 -2.63
CA GLY A 29 19.24 -28.72 -3.46
C GLY A 29 20.17 -27.87 -2.57
N PRO A 30 21.34 -27.45 -3.08
CA PRO A 30 22.38 -26.82 -2.28
C PRO A 30 21.89 -25.49 -1.71
N ASN A 31 22.03 -25.39 -0.38
CA ASN A 31 21.83 -24.25 0.50
C ASN A 31 21.75 -22.89 -0.23
N ALA A 32 20.55 -22.53 -0.69
CA ALA A 32 20.26 -21.16 -1.07
C ALA A 32 20.41 -20.35 0.22
N ALA A 33 21.41 -19.48 0.29
CA ALA A 33 21.56 -18.54 1.38
C ALA A 33 20.18 -17.93 1.64
N GLN A 34 19.61 -18.26 2.78
CA GLN A 34 18.27 -17.85 3.13
C GLN A 34 18.37 -16.36 3.38
N GLU A 35 18.05 -15.56 2.36
CA GLU A 35 17.97 -14.11 2.44
C GLU A 35 17.21 -13.79 3.74
N PRO A 36 17.83 -13.04 4.68
CA PRO A 36 17.20 -12.79 5.96
C PRO A 36 15.83 -12.18 5.68
N PRO A 37 14.76 -12.61 6.40
CA PRO A 37 13.43 -12.07 6.18
C PRO A 37 13.52 -10.55 6.26
N THR A 38 13.31 -9.90 5.11
CA THR A 38 13.39 -8.45 4.98
C THR A 38 12.30 -7.87 5.87
N THR A 39 12.70 -7.52 7.09
CA THR A 39 11.79 -6.96 8.09
C THR A 39 11.42 -5.57 7.61
N PHE A 40 10.12 -5.28 7.58
CA PHE A 40 9.63 -3.97 7.16
C PHE A 40 10.29 -2.87 8.00
N ALA A 41 10.88 -1.89 7.32
CA ALA A 41 11.50 -0.73 7.94
C ALA A 41 11.05 0.56 7.26
N TRP A 42 10.69 1.56 8.07
CA TRP A 42 10.37 2.89 7.55
C TRP A 42 11.62 3.57 7.02
N THR A 43 11.57 4.07 5.79
CA THR A 43 12.58 4.99 5.28
C THR A 43 12.27 6.42 5.74
N PRO A 44 13.28 7.30 5.90
CA PRO A 44 13.04 8.71 6.25
C PRO A 44 12.09 9.41 5.28
N LYS A 45 12.25 9.15 3.98
CA LYS A 45 11.39 9.70 2.91
C LYS A 45 9.93 9.27 3.07
N ALA A 46 9.69 7.99 3.36
CA ALA A 46 8.33 7.49 3.55
C ALA A 46 7.69 8.01 4.84
N ALA A 47 8.48 8.15 5.91
CA ALA A 47 8.01 8.75 7.17
C ALA A 47 7.64 10.23 7.00
N GLU A 48 8.48 11.02 6.31
CA GLU A 48 8.16 12.42 6.00
C GLU A 48 6.91 12.54 5.12
N ALA A 49 6.82 11.70 4.08
CA ALA A 49 5.64 11.65 3.22
C ALA A 49 4.37 11.34 4.00
N LEU A 50 4.42 10.37 4.94
CA LEU A 50 3.29 10.04 5.81
C LEU A 50 2.83 11.26 6.60
N LEU A 51 3.75 11.98 7.25
CA LEU A 51 3.42 13.14 8.07
C LEU A 51 2.79 14.25 7.21
N ARG A 52 3.40 14.58 6.06
CA ARG A 52 2.89 15.60 5.14
C ARG A 52 1.48 15.23 4.64
N VAL A 53 1.30 14.00 4.16
CA VAL A 53 0.00 13.55 3.65
C VAL A 53 -1.06 13.56 4.75
N ARG A 54 -0.74 13.09 5.95
CA ARG A 54 -1.69 12.97 7.07
C ARG A 54 -2.10 14.32 7.66
N TYR A 55 -1.17 15.26 7.81
CA TYR A 55 -1.38 16.49 8.56
C TYR A 55 -1.50 17.75 7.71
N GLU A 56 -1.03 17.72 6.47
CA GLU A 56 -1.13 18.85 5.55
C GLU A 56 -2.13 18.52 4.42
N THR A 57 -1.84 17.52 3.58
CA THR A 57 -2.61 17.26 2.34
C THR A 57 -4.01 16.74 2.60
N MET A 58 -4.17 15.78 3.52
CA MET A 58 -5.45 15.11 3.80
C MET A 58 -6.00 15.41 5.19
N ARG A 59 -5.49 16.46 5.84
CA ARG A 59 -5.86 16.87 7.20
C ARG A 59 -7.37 16.88 7.44
N ASP A 60 -8.11 17.46 6.51
CA ASP A 60 -9.55 17.68 6.65
C ASP A 60 -10.36 16.37 6.59
N ARG A 61 -9.78 15.29 6.04
CA ARG A 61 -10.39 13.95 6.07
C ARG A 61 -10.37 13.30 7.45
N PHE A 62 -9.56 13.83 8.37
CA PHE A 62 -9.43 13.37 9.75
C PHE A 62 -10.00 14.35 10.79
N HIS A 63 -10.47 15.53 10.38
CA HIS A 63 -11.04 16.52 11.30
C HIS A 63 -12.46 16.16 11.70
N ARG A 64 -12.84 16.43 12.96
CA ARG A 64 -14.14 16.29 13.67
C ARG A 64 -15.25 15.38 13.08
N ASN A 65 -15.89 14.59 13.94
CA ASN A 65 -17.13 13.83 13.68
C ASN A 65 -17.06 12.88 12.47
N LYS A 66 -15.91 12.24 12.24
CA LYS A 66 -15.79 11.19 11.22
C LYS A 66 -16.18 9.84 11.80
N SER A 67 -17.03 9.12 11.07
CA SER A 67 -17.34 7.74 11.41
C SER A 67 -16.11 6.84 11.25
N ALA A 68 -16.11 5.69 11.92
CA ALA A 68 -15.05 4.69 11.77
C ALA A 68 -14.83 4.28 10.31
N LYS A 69 -15.91 4.17 9.51
CA LYS A 69 -15.84 3.87 8.08
C LYS A 69 -15.11 4.98 7.30
N GLN A 70 -15.43 6.24 7.56
CA GLN A 70 -14.77 7.38 6.91
C GLN A 70 -13.28 7.46 7.27
N LEU A 71 -12.94 7.19 8.55
CA LEU A 71 -11.54 7.15 8.98
C LEU A 71 -10.79 5.99 8.34
N SER A 72 -11.42 4.82 8.18
CA SER A 72 -10.82 3.68 7.49
C SER A 72 -10.46 4.03 6.04
N ILE A 73 -11.40 4.67 5.31
CA ILE A 73 -11.16 5.14 3.94
C ILE A 73 -10.04 6.19 3.91
N ALA A 74 -10.06 7.15 4.84
CA ALA A 74 -9.04 8.19 4.92
C ALA A 74 -7.64 7.61 5.15
N TRP A 75 -7.50 6.62 6.04
CA TRP A 75 -6.23 5.92 6.24
C TRP A 75 -5.79 5.13 5.01
N GLY A 76 -6.73 4.54 4.25
CA GLY A 76 -6.42 3.92 2.96
C GLY A 76 -5.83 4.90 1.95
N LEU A 77 -6.43 6.10 1.83
CA LEU A 77 -5.92 7.16 0.95
C LEU A 77 -4.53 7.66 1.38
N VAL A 78 -4.31 7.81 2.69
CA VAL A 78 -2.99 8.17 3.24
C VAL A 78 -1.95 7.13 2.86
N ALA A 79 -2.25 5.83 3.01
CA ALA A 79 -1.31 4.77 2.68
C ALA A 79 -0.95 4.77 1.19
N THR A 80 -1.94 4.86 0.30
CA THR A 80 -1.70 4.93 -1.15
C THR A 80 -0.78 6.09 -1.51
N GLU A 81 -1.06 7.29 -0.99
CA GLU A 81 -0.28 8.48 -1.33
C GLU A 81 1.12 8.47 -0.69
N THR A 82 1.23 7.94 0.53
CA THR A 82 2.52 7.73 1.21
C THR A 82 3.40 6.78 0.41
N SER A 83 2.84 5.67 -0.11
CA SER A 83 3.59 4.75 -0.96
C SER A 83 4.07 5.40 -2.25
N ARG A 84 3.19 6.18 -2.89
CA ARG A 84 3.51 6.87 -4.14
C ARG A 84 4.64 7.89 -3.96
N LEU A 85 4.60 8.70 -2.91
CA LEU A 85 5.60 9.74 -2.64
C LEU A 85 6.89 9.18 -1.99
N GLY A 86 6.72 8.27 -1.04
CA GLY A 86 7.78 7.71 -0.22
C GLY A 86 8.58 6.59 -0.88
N GLY A 87 8.03 5.96 -1.93
CA GLY A 87 8.67 4.81 -2.60
C GLY A 87 8.71 3.55 -1.74
N LEU A 88 7.87 3.46 -0.72
CA LEU A 88 7.75 2.31 0.19
C LEU A 88 6.30 1.86 0.23
N ILE A 89 6.04 0.61 -0.13
CA ILE A 89 4.69 0.05 -0.05
C ILE A 89 4.30 -0.08 1.43
N VAL A 90 3.22 0.61 1.81
CA VAL A 90 2.71 0.64 3.18
C VAL A 90 1.21 0.46 3.15
N ASP A 91 0.66 -0.15 4.20
CA ASP A 91 -0.78 -0.26 4.40
C ASP A 91 -1.30 0.76 5.43
N ALA A 92 -2.63 0.87 5.50
CA ALA A 92 -3.32 1.78 6.41
C ALA A 92 -3.01 1.52 7.89
N LYS A 93 -2.79 0.26 8.29
CA LYS A 93 -2.48 -0.11 9.67
C LYS A 93 -1.06 0.32 10.03
N GLN A 94 -0.09 0.08 9.14
CA GLN A 94 1.30 0.51 9.31
C GLN A 94 1.39 2.03 9.44
N CYS A 95 0.69 2.78 8.58
CA CYS A 95 0.61 4.24 8.66
C CYS A 95 0.02 4.71 9.99
N LYS A 96 -1.09 4.11 10.42
CA LYS A 96 -1.73 4.46 11.70
C LYS A 96 -0.82 4.15 12.89
N SER A 97 -0.20 2.97 12.93
CA SER A 97 0.73 2.59 13.99
C SER A 97 1.93 3.53 14.04
N LYS A 98 2.52 3.88 12.90
CA LYS A 98 3.66 4.80 12.86
C LYS A 98 3.34 6.16 13.49
N VAL A 99 2.18 6.73 13.17
CA VAL A 99 1.74 8.02 13.75
C VAL A 99 1.47 7.94 15.25
N LEU A 100 0.94 6.82 15.74
CA LEU A 100 0.58 6.66 17.16
C LEU A 100 1.78 6.40 18.08
N TYR A 101 2.89 5.91 17.55
CA TYR A 101 4.07 5.53 18.34
C TYR A 101 5.30 6.41 18.12
N ASP A 102 5.28 7.35 17.16
CA ASP A 102 6.37 8.31 16.93
C ASP A 102 6.25 9.61 17.77
N TYR A 103 5.15 9.79 18.51
CA TYR A 103 4.90 10.94 19.40
C TYR A 103 4.41 10.44 20.76
#